data_AF-A8XSQ0-F1
#
_entry.id   AF-A8XSQ0-F1
#
_cell.length_a   1.000
_cell.length_b   1.000
_cell.length_c   1.000
_cell.angle_alpha   90.00
_cell.angle_beta   90.00
_cell.angle_gamma   90.00
#
_symmetry.space_group_name_H-M   'P 1'
#
loop_
_entity.id
_entity.type
_entity.pdbx_description
1 polymer ?
#
loop_
_entity_poly.entity_id
_entity_poly.type
_entity_poly.pdbx_seq_one_letter_code
_entity_poly.pdbx_strand_id
1 'polypeptide(L)'
;MALLIFLVSVIFSHTSEVLATDPVDADCKTLLPDGTYVWSERATQCENIYRDKECERQYGDGSIVFPGGSSSRPRNCWMLEGTDGLYQPGSGAWTPNDIVKRGSVDVCPKLCGYCCKATEYTCEWTIPAGYTPEIEKICKEVTWDKCQSSIAYRPIYAKYCPNFCGFCRINGCIDAIPSCSLDPSVCTSSPAFASQYCKATCGYCEQCKDNRTDCAALVAGQNFCNTAAISTVRMYCGQTCGIC
;
A
#
# COMPACT_ATOMS: atom_id res chain seq x y z
N MET A 1 -22.27 -81.69 -8.65
CA MET A 1 -21.00 -81.12 -9.14
C MET A 1 -21.38 -80.19 -10.29
N ALA A 2 -21.59 -78.89 -10.02
CA ALA A 2 -20.61 -77.80 -10.19
C ALA A 2 -20.17 -77.69 -11.67
N LEU A 3 -20.34 -76.58 -12.38
CA LEU A 3 -19.80 -75.25 -12.06
C LEU A 3 -20.48 -74.18 -12.95
N LEU A 4 -21.02 -73.12 -12.35
CA LEU A 4 -21.51 -71.92 -13.06
C LEU A 4 -20.37 -70.88 -13.07
N ILE A 5 -19.89 -70.53 -14.26
CA ILE A 5 -18.82 -69.52 -14.44
C ILE A 5 -19.49 -68.15 -14.59
N PHE A 6 -19.39 -67.30 -13.56
CA PHE A 6 -19.73 -65.88 -13.64
C PHE A 6 -18.54 -65.10 -14.19
N LEU A 7 -18.70 -64.51 -15.38
CA LEU A 7 -17.78 -63.52 -15.93
C LEU A 7 -18.09 -62.15 -15.30
N VAL A 8 -17.23 -61.69 -14.40
CA VAL A 8 -17.29 -60.33 -13.84
C VAL A 8 -16.49 -59.40 -14.75
N SER A 9 -17.19 -58.55 -15.51
CA SER A 9 -16.59 -57.47 -16.29
C SER A 9 -16.22 -56.31 -15.37
N VAL A 10 -14.93 -56.16 -15.05
CA VAL A 10 -14.41 -55.01 -14.30
C VAL A 10 -14.28 -53.82 -15.27
N ILE A 11 -15.21 -52.87 -15.18
CA ILE A 11 -15.11 -51.59 -15.89
C ILE A 11 -14.18 -50.69 -15.07
N PHE A 12 -12.92 -50.55 -15.52
CA PHE A 12 -11.99 -49.56 -14.99
C PHE A 12 -12.37 -48.17 -15.52
N SER A 13 -13.16 -47.43 -14.75
CA SER A 13 -13.35 -45.99 -14.97
C SER A 13 -12.03 -45.27 -14.73
N HIS A 14 -11.31 -44.92 -15.80
CA HIS A 14 -10.20 -43.96 -15.72
C HIS A 14 -10.79 -42.58 -15.45
N THR A 15 -10.87 -42.18 -14.19
CA THR A 15 -11.00 -40.77 -13.85
C THR A 15 -9.66 -40.11 -14.18
N SER A 16 -9.61 -39.35 -15.27
CA SER A 16 -8.50 -38.43 -15.48
C SER A 16 -8.50 -37.43 -14.33
N GLU A 17 -7.57 -37.60 -13.40
CA GLU A 17 -7.20 -36.52 -12.49
C GLU A 17 -6.65 -35.40 -13.35
N VAL A 18 -7.52 -34.43 -13.69
CA VAL A 18 -7.05 -33.11 -14.07
C VAL A 18 -6.27 -32.64 -12.85
N LEU A 19 -4.93 -32.68 -12.91
CA LEU A 19 -4.10 -31.93 -11.98
C LEU A 19 -4.59 -30.48 -12.14
N ALA A 20 -5.45 -30.04 -11.24
CA ALA A 20 -5.76 -28.65 -11.08
C ALA A 20 -4.43 -28.00 -10.70
N THR A 21 -3.76 -27.40 -11.68
CA THR A 21 -2.64 -26.52 -11.38
C THR A 21 -3.18 -25.46 -10.45
N ASP A 22 -2.63 -25.39 -9.22
CA ASP A 22 -2.97 -24.34 -8.27
C ASP A 22 -3.06 -23.01 -9.03
N PRO A 23 -4.14 -22.22 -8.86
CA PRO A 23 -4.25 -20.94 -9.54
C PRO A 23 -2.98 -20.12 -9.28
N VAL A 24 -2.40 -19.53 -10.33
CA VAL A 24 -1.16 -18.76 -10.20
C VAL A 24 -1.54 -17.30 -10.08
N ASP A 25 -1.27 -16.70 -8.93
CA ASP A 25 -1.36 -15.24 -8.79
C ASP A 25 -0.11 -14.57 -9.37
N ALA A 26 -0.24 -14.09 -10.61
CA ALA A 26 0.84 -13.49 -11.39
C ALA A 26 1.06 -11.98 -11.12
N ASP A 27 0.30 -11.37 -10.20
CA ASP A 27 0.48 -9.94 -9.89
C ASP A 27 1.93 -9.62 -9.45
N CYS A 28 2.47 -8.50 -9.94
CA CYS A 28 3.85 -8.07 -9.70
C CYS A 28 4.92 -9.06 -10.18
N LYS A 29 4.57 -10.03 -11.04
CA LYS A 29 5.51 -10.90 -11.75
C LYS A 29 5.63 -10.52 -13.22
N THR A 30 6.77 -10.85 -13.81
CA THR A 30 7.08 -10.72 -15.23
C THR A 30 7.14 -12.11 -15.85
N LEU A 31 6.51 -12.30 -17.00
CA LEU A 31 6.60 -13.52 -17.78
C LEU A 31 7.88 -13.49 -18.64
N LEU A 32 8.76 -14.47 -18.46
CA LEU A 32 9.95 -14.66 -19.28
C LEU A 32 9.63 -15.39 -20.59
N PRO A 33 10.48 -15.30 -21.63
CA PRO A 33 10.26 -15.97 -22.91
C PRO A 33 10.13 -17.49 -22.84
N ASP A 34 10.69 -18.11 -21.80
CA ASP A 34 10.61 -19.56 -21.54
C ASP A 34 9.29 -19.99 -20.87
N GLY A 35 8.38 -19.04 -20.60
CA GLY A 35 7.10 -19.30 -19.95
C GLY A 35 7.12 -19.19 -18.43
N THR A 36 8.27 -18.87 -17.81
CA THR A 36 8.41 -18.76 -16.35
C THR A 36 7.98 -17.39 -15.84
N TYR A 37 7.22 -17.36 -14.74
CA TYR A 37 6.96 -16.11 -14.01
C TYR A 37 8.02 -15.85 -12.96
N VAL A 38 8.63 -14.66 -13.01
CA VAL A 38 9.58 -14.18 -12.00
C VAL A 38 9.10 -12.90 -11.34
N TRP A 39 9.41 -12.69 -10.07
CA TRP A 39 9.07 -11.44 -9.37
C TRP A 39 9.72 -10.24 -10.06
N SER A 40 8.93 -9.20 -10.31
CA SER A 40 9.47 -7.92 -10.77
C SER A 40 10.24 -7.22 -9.66
N GLU A 41 11.13 -6.30 -10.05
CA GLU A 41 11.78 -5.37 -9.11
C GLU A 41 10.76 -4.64 -8.21
N ARG A 42 9.62 -4.27 -8.78
CA ARG A 42 8.54 -3.59 -8.06
C ARG A 42 7.76 -4.48 -7.11
N ALA A 43 7.99 -5.80 -7.07
CA ALA A 43 7.28 -6.68 -6.14
C ALA A 43 7.64 -6.40 -4.68
N THR A 44 8.85 -5.89 -4.42
CA THR A 44 9.41 -5.67 -3.07
C THR A 44 9.85 -4.23 -2.80
N GLN A 45 9.68 -3.30 -3.76
CA GLN A 45 10.03 -1.88 -3.62
C GLN A 45 8.96 -1.07 -2.85
N CYS A 46 8.65 -1.50 -1.63
CA CYS A 46 7.82 -0.78 -0.67
C CYS A 46 8.10 -1.32 0.73
N GLU A 47 7.35 -0.85 1.73
CA GLU A 47 7.44 -1.37 3.10
C GLU A 47 6.10 -1.91 3.58
N ASN A 48 6.17 -2.85 4.52
CA ASN A 48 5.01 -3.36 5.22
C ASN A 48 4.52 -2.32 6.25
N ILE A 49 3.21 -2.26 6.51
CA ILE A 49 2.66 -1.49 7.64
C ILE A 49 3.07 -2.14 8.96
N TYR A 50 2.98 -3.47 9.03
CA TYR A 50 3.47 -4.23 10.17
C TYR A 50 4.94 -4.60 10.01
N ARG A 51 5.61 -4.85 11.15
CA ARG A 51 6.98 -5.37 11.13
C ARG A 51 7.01 -6.71 10.40
N ASP A 52 8.11 -7.00 9.72
CA ASP A 52 8.27 -8.22 8.92
C ASP A 52 7.91 -9.48 9.72
N LYS A 53 8.30 -9.55 10.99
CA LYS A 53 7.99 -10.70 11.85
C LYS A 53 6.49 -10.93 12.07
N GLU A 54 5.73 -9.85 12.12
CA GLU A 54 4.28 -9.90 12.29
C GLU A 54 3.60 -10.29 10.97
N CYS A 55 4.08 -9.76 9.84
CA CYS A 55 3.64 -10.20 8.53
C CYS A 55 3.95 -11.69 8.29
N GLU A 56 5.12 -12.18 8.73
CA GLU A 56 5.50 -13.60 8.62
C GLU A 56 4.54 -14.49 9.41
N ARG A 57 4.16 -14.06 10.61
CA ARG A 57 3.22 -14.79 11.46
C ARG A 57 1.85 -14.92 10.81
N GLN A 58 1.42 -13.90 10.05
CA GLN A 58 0.10 -13.88 9.40
C GLN A 58 0.11 -14.59 8.05
N TYR A 59 1.13 -14.35 7.23
CA TYR A 59 1.13 -14.71 5.82
C TYR A 59 2.15 -15.81 5.45
N GLY A 60 3.02 -16.19 6.39
CA GLY A 60 4.05 -17.20 6.18
C GLY A 60 5.39 -16.60 5.74
N ASP A 61 6.28 -17.45 5.24
CA ASP A 61 7.65 -17.07 4.90
C ASP A 61 7.70 -16.13 3.68
N GLY A 62 8.14 -14.88 3.92
CA GLY A 62 8.35 -13.86 2.89
C GLY A 62 9.68 -13.97 2.14
N SER A 63 10.63 -14.77 2.62
CA SER A 63 11.98 -14.87 2.02
C SER A 63 11.97 -15.42 0.60
N ILE A 64 10.86 -16.03 0.18
CA ILE A 64 10.63 -16.56 -1.17
C ILE A 64 10.26 -15.46 -2.19
N VAL A 65 10.02 -14.24 -1.73
CA VAL A 65 9.63 -13.10 -2.57
C VAL A 65 10.83 -12.16 -2.73
N PHE A 66 11.54 -12.29 -3.84
CA PHE A 66 12.67 -11.43 -4.19
C PHE A 66 12.74 -11.24 -5.71
N PRO A 67 13.19 -10.06 -6.21
CA PRO A 67 13.29 -9.78 -7.64
C PRO A 67 14.04 -10.88 -8.41
N GLY A 68 13.48 -11.31 -9.53
CA GLY A 68 14.03 -12.39 -10.37
C GLY A 68 13.75 -13.81 -9.85
N GLY A 69 13.31 -13.99 -8.61
CA GLY A 69 12.89 -15.29 -8.08
C GLY A 69 11.60 -15.79 -8.73
N SER A 70 11.45 -17.11 -8.86
CA SER A 70 10.28 -17.76 -9.50
C SER A 70 9.32 -18.42 -8.53
N SER A 71 9.60 -18.38 -7.22
CA SER A 71 8.76 -19.01 -6.18
C SER A 71 7.30 -18.52 -6.23
N SER A 72 6.37 -19.41 -5.93
CA SER A 72 4.95 -19.05 -5.76
C SER A 72 4.76 -18.09 -4.58
N ARG A 73 3.77 -17.19 -4.70
CA ARG A 73 3.38 -16.30 -3.60
C ARG A 73 2.92 -17.14 -2.40
N PRO A 74 3.23 -16.76 -1.15
CA PRO A 74 2.63 -17.41 0.01
C PRO A 74 1.11 -17.47 -0.13
N ARG A 75 0.51 -18.66 0.02
CA ARG A 75 -0.94 -18.86 -0.24
C ARG A 75 -1.80 -17.94 0.61
N ASN A 76 -1.45 -17.74 1.87
CA ASN A 76 -2.17 -16.87 2.80
C ASN A 76 -2.23 -15.41 2.36
N CYS A 77 -1.38 -14.97 1.42
CA CYS A 77 -1.41 -13.61 0.88
C CYS A 77 -2.58 -13.37 -0.08
N TRP A 78 -3.26 -14.40 -0.57
CA TRP A 78 -4.25 -14.24 -1.64
C TRP A 78 -5.31 -15.35 -1.71
N MET A 79 -5.14 -16.41 -0.93
CA MET A 79 -6.06 -17.53 -0.80
C MET A 79 -6.55 -17.62 0.64
N LEU A 80 -7.74 -18.18 0.80
CA LEU A 80 -8.30 -18.56 2.08
C LEU A 80 -8.46 -20.09 2.11
N GLU A 81 -8.17 -20.70 3.25
CA GLU A 81 -8.45 -22.13 3.45
C GLU A 81 -9.96 -22.33 3.54
N GLY A 82 -10.52 -23.06 2.58
CA GLY A 82 -11.96 -23.30 2.42
C GLY A 82 -12.38 -23.47 0.97
N THR A 83 -13.59 -24.00 0.77
CA THR A 83 -14.12 -24.42 -0.54
C THR A 83 -15.12 -23.43 -1.16
N ASP A 84 -15.65 -22.52 -0.36
CA ASP A 84 -16.74 -21.59 -0.71
C ASP A 84 -16.36 -20.11 -0.44
N GLY A 85 -15.07 -19.84 -0.29
CA GLY A 85 -14.57 -18.51 0.06
C GLY A 85 -14.78 -18.12 1.52
N LEU A 86 -15.24 -19.03 2.37
CA LEU A 86 -15.30 -18.88 3.82
C LEU A 86 -14.11 -19.59 4.49
N TYR A 87 -13.71 -19.11 5.67
CA TYR A 87 -12.61 -19.72 6.42
C TYR A 87 -13.04 -21.05 7.02
N GLN A 88 -12.44 -22.14 6.55
CA GLN A 88 -12.69 -23.51 6.96
C GLN A 88 -11.35 -24.19 7.28
N PRO A 89 -10.82 -24.00 8.51
CA PRO A 89 -9.51 -24.52 8.88
C PRO A 89 -9.47 -26.05 8.80
N GLY A 90 -8.40 -26.59 8.23
CA GLY A 90 -8.21 -28.03 8.06
C GLY A 90 -9.03 -28.66 6.93
N SER A 91 -9.71 -27.87 6.11
CA SER A 91 -10.41 -28.38 4.91
C SER A 91 -9.44 -28.93 3.86
N GLY A 92 -8.17 -28.49 3.88
CA GLY A 92 -7.17 -28.87 2.87
C GLY A 92 -7.42 -28.24 1.50
N ALA A 93 -8.53 -27.52 1.32
CA ALA A 93 -8.86 -26.78 0.12
C ALA A 93 -8.46 -25.31 0.27
N TRP A 94 -7.92 -24.72 -0.79
CA TRP A 94 -7.53 -23.32 -0.83
C TRP A 94 -8.19 -22.65 -2.01
N THR A 95 -8.90 -21.56 -1.76
CA THR A 95 -9.61 -20.82 -2.79
C THR A 95 -9.10 -19.38 -2.85
N PRO A 96 -8.85 -18.82 -4.06
CA PRO A 96 -8.52 -17.41 -4.21
C PRO A 96 -9.56 -16.51 -3.54
N ASN A 97 -9.11 -15.48 -2.82
CA ASN A 97 -9.98 -14.59 -2.06
C ASN A 97 -9.52 -13.14 -2.16
N ASP A 98 -10.34 -12.28 -2.78
CA ASP A 98 -10.00 -10.88 -3.03
C ASP A 98 -9.90 -10.02 -1.76
N ILE A 99 -10.61 -10.39 -0.69
CA ILE A 99 -10.54 -9.67 0.61
C ILE A 99 -9.19 -9.94 1.25
N VAL A 100 -8.76 -11.22 1.26
CA VAL A 100 -7.42 -11.61 1.73
C VAL A 100 -6.35 -10.89 0.92
N LYS A 101 -6.45 -10.96 -0.41
CA LYS A 101 -5.51 -10.30 -1.31
C LYS A 101 -5.42 -8.79 -1.07
N ARG A 102 -6.56 -8.11 -0.95
CA ARG A 102 -6.59 -6.67 -0.64
C ARG A 102 -5.94 -6.37 0.71
N GLY A 103 -6.26 -7.14 1.75
CA GLY A 103 -5.64 -7.01 3.07
C GLY A 103 -4.11 -7.20 3.02
N SER A 104 -3.63 -8.13 2.20
CA SER A 104 -2.19 -8.34 1.99
C SER A 104 -1.53 -7.18 1.23
N VAL A 105 -2.19 -6.60 0.23
CA VAL A 105 -1.72 -5.38 -0.45
C VAL A 105 -1.65 -4.20 0.52
N ASP A 106 -2.65 -4.03 1.39
CA ASP A 106 -2.74 -2.88 2.27
C ASP A 106 -1.76 -2.98 3.46
N VAL A 107 -1.58 -4.18 4.03
CA VAL A 107 -0.90 -4.34 5.33
C VAL A 107 0.52 -4.87 5.20
N CYS A 108 0.74 -5.88 4.36
CA CYS A 108 2.04 -6.54 4.21
C CYS A 108 2.47 -6.70 2.74
N PRO A 109 2.45 -5.62 1.93
CA PRO A 109 2.72 -5.71 0.51
C PRO A 109 4.14 -6.17 0.18
N LYS A 110 5.15 -5.81 0.98
CA LYS A 110 6.53 -6.23 0.75
C LYS A 110 6.70 -7.73 0.95
N LEU A 111 6.20 -8.26 2.07
CA LEU A 111 6.28 -9.69 2.36
C LEU A 111 5.49 -10.52 1.34
N CYS A 112 4.31 -10.04 0.96
CA CYS A 112 3.45 -10.75 0.03
C CYS A 112 3.80 -10.53 -1.44
N GLY A 113 4.74 -9.65 -1.80
CA GLY A 113 5.13 -9.38 -3.19
C GLY A 113 4.12 -8.52 -3.96
N TYR A 114 3.43 -7.61 -3.28
CA TYR A 114 2.39 -6.73 -3.80
C TYR A 114 2.80 -5.26 -3.88
N CYS A 115 4.09 -4.91 -3.70
CA CYS A 115 4.50 -3.50 -3.75
C CYS A 115 4.12 -2.78 -5.05
N CYS A 116 4.01 -3.49 -6.19
CA CYS A 116 3.56 -2.92 -7.45
C CYS A 116 2.06 -2.53 -7.47
N LYS A 117 1.29 -2.93 -6.46
CA LYS A 117 -0.12 -2.58 -6.23
C LYS A 117 -0.31 -1.67 -5.02
N ALA A 118 0.73 -1.48 -4.20
CA ALA A 118 0.67 -0.59 -3.04
C ALA A 118 0.60 0.86 -3.54
N THR A 119 -0.59 1.44 -3.49
CA THR A 119 -0.89 2.77 -4.06
C THR A 119 -0.12 3.92 -3.42
N GLU A 120 0.34 3.71 -2.20
CA GLU A 120 1.20 4.58 -1.41
C GLU A 120 2.60 4.72 -2.05
N TYR A 121 3.02 3.75 -2.87
CA TYR A 121 4.35 3.63 -3.46
C TYR A 121 4.36 3.67 -5.00
N THR A 122 3.19 3.75 -5.65
CA THR A 122 3.05 3.50 -7.10
C THR A 122 2.48 4.68 -7.89
N CYS A 123 2.56 5.90 -7.36
CA CYS A 123 2.16 7.08 -8.11
C CYS A 123 3.07 7.33 -9.31
N GLU A 124 2.46 7.86 -10.37
CA GLU A 124 3.20 8.44 -11.48
C GLU A 124 3.98 9.64 -10.96
N TRP A 125 5.30 9.50 -10.90
CA TRP A 125 6.18 10.54 -10.43
C TRP A 125 6.77 11.29 -11.63
N THR A 126 6.43 12.56 -11.73
CA THR A 126 7.10 13.52 -12.62
C THR A 126 8.04 14.40 -11.79
N ILE A 127 9.21 14.74 -12.33
CA ILE A 127 10.18 15.63 -11.68
C ILE A 127 9.50 16.98 -11.38
N PRO A 128 9.28 17.33 -10.10
CA PRO A 128 8.60 18.58 -9.76
C PRO A 128 9.58 19.77 -9.81
N ALA A 129 9.04 20.99 -9.86
CA ALA A 129 9.84 22.20 -9.80
C ALA A 129 10.73 22.25 -8.54
N GLY A 130 12.00 22.62 -8.73
CA GLY A 130 13.00 22.67 -7.65
C GLY A 130 13.74 21.35 -7.41
N TYR A 131 13.57 20.33 -8.24
CA TYR A 131 14.39 19.11 -8.18
C TYR A 131 15.82 19.43 -8.62
N THR A 132 16.80 19.13 -7.76
CA THR A 132 18.23 19.38 -7.98
C THR A 132 19.03 18.08 -7.91
N PRO A 133 20.28 18.05 -8.39
CA PRO A 133 21.16 16.88 -8.21
C PRO A 133 21.38 16.48 -6.74
N GLU A 134 21.32 17.45 -5.82
CA GLU A 134 21.39 17.18 -4.38
C GLU A 134 20.14 16.43 -3.88
N ILE A 135 18.95 16.84 -4.33
CA ILE A 135 17.69 16.14 -4.03
C ILE A 135 17.69 14.74 -4.65
N GLU A 136 18.20 14.58 -5.87
CA GLU A 136 18.36 13.27 -6.49
C GLU A 136 19.22 12.35 -5.63
N LYS A 137 20.34 12.84 -5.10
CA LYS A 137 21.19 12.08 -4.17
C LYS A 137 20.44 11.70 -2.89
N ILE A 138 19.70 12.65 -2.29
CA ILE A 138 18.86 12.40 -1.11
C ILE A 138 17.84 11.28 -1.38
N CYS A 139 17.17 11.32 -2.53
CA CYS A 139 16.19 10.32 -2.94
C CYS A 139 16.82 8.95 -3.24
N LYS A 140 18.06 8.89 -3.76
CA LYS A 140 18.78 7.62 -3.99
C LYS A 140 19.28 6.96 -2.71
N GLU A 141 19.56 7.75 -1.67
CA GLU A 141 20.06 7.27 -0.37
C GLU A 141 18.95 7.11 0.68
N VAL A 142 17.69 7.18 0.26
CA VAL A 142 16.54 7.04 1.14
C VAL A 142 16.52 5.64 1.75
N THR A 143 16.19 5.58 3.04
CA THR A 143 15.92 4.33 3.76
C THR A 143 14.59 4.47 4.46
N TRP A 144 13.97 3.34 4.82
CA TRP A 144 12.70 3.38 5.53
C TRP A 144 12.78 4.16 6.85
N ASP A 145 13.85 3.99 7.61
CA ASP A 145 14.07 4.75 8.85
C ASP A 145 14.14 6.27 8.59
N LYS A 146 14.75 6.69 7.48
CA LYS A 146 14.77 8.10 7.07
C LYS A 146 13.36 8.57 6.69
N CYS A 147 12.58 7.75 5.99
CA CYS A 147 11.19 8.06 5.70
C CYS A 147 10.38 8.25 6.98
N GLN A 148 10.59 7.42 8.01
CA GLN A 148 9.82 7.47 9.25
C GLN A 148 10.25 8.61 10.17
N SER A 149 11.55 8.80 10.37
CA SER A 149 12.06 9.53 11.54
C SER A 149 12.86 10.78 11.18
N SER A 150 13.21 11.01 9.91
CA SER A 150 14.01 12.18 9.54
C SER A 150 13.15 13.43 9.44
N ILE A 151 13.25 14.30 10.46
CA ILE A 151 12.57 15.60 10.48
C ILE A 151 12.99 16.46 9.28
N ALA A 152 14.28 16.50 8.97
CA ALA A 152 14.81 17.33 7.88
C ALA A 152 14.37 16.83 6.49
N TYR A 153 14.30 15.51 6.29
CA TYR A 153 14.13 14.93 4.95
C TYR A 153 12.72 14.42 4.64
N ARG A 154 11.87 14.13 5.63
CA ARG A 154 10.47 13.72 5.39
C ARG A 154 9.73 14.62 4.39
N PRO A 155 9.75 15.96 4.54
CA PRO A 155 9.12 16.85 3.56
C PRO A 155 9.75 16.78 2.16
N ILE A 156 11.08 16.59 2.09
CA ILE A 156 11.80 16.41 0.83
C ILE A 156 11.34 15.12 0.14
N TYR A 157 11.26 14.00 0.87
CA TYR A 157 10.80 12.73 0.30
C TYR A 157 9.36 12.81 -0.17
N ALA A 158 8.46 13.42 0.61
CA ALA A 158 7.05 13.55 0.22
C ALA A 158 6.89 14.35 -1.07
N LYS A 159 7.69 15.40 -1.27
CA LYS A 159 7.61 16.25 -2.45
C LYS A 159 8.35 15.65 -3.66
N TYR A 160 9.56 15.14 -3.46
CA TYR A 160 10.49 14.86 -4.55
C TYR A 160 10.70 13.38 -4.86
N CYS A 161 10.36 12.47 -3.96
CA CYS A 161 10.47 11.03 -4.21
C CYS A 161 9.47 10.22 -3.38
N PRO A 162 8.16 10.49 -3.54
CA PRO A 162 7.12 9.91 -2.70
C PRO A 162 7.03 8.39 -2.81
N ASN A 163 7.36 7.83 -3.98
CA ASN A 163 7.35 6.39 -4.26
C ASN A 163 8.24 5.58 -3.30
N PHE A 164 9.32 6.15 -2.77
CA PHE A 164 10.23 5.42 -1.89
C PHE A 164 9.74 5.33 -0.44
N CYS A 165 8.95 6.33 -0.01
CA CYS A 165 8.52 6.46 1.37
C CYS A 165 7.04 6.15 1.59
N GLY A 166 6.30 5.71 0.57
CA GLY A 166 4.87 5.49 0.70
C GLY A 166 4.04 6.78 0.74
N PHE A 167 4.57 7.87 0.18
CA PHE A 167 3.98 9.21 0.30
C PHE A 167 3.16 9.64 -0.93
N CYS A 168 2.88 8.73 -1.86
CA CYS A 168 2.15 9.06 -3.08
C CYS A 168 0.79 9.71 -2.86
N ARG A 169 0.12 9.34 -1.77
CA ARG A 169 -1.21 9.87 -1.43
C ARG A 169 -1.16 11.20 -0.65
N ILE A 170 0.04 11.72 -0.37
CA ILE A 170 0.25 12.84 0.57
C ILE A 170 0.43 14.18 -0.16
N ASN A 171 0.34 14.22 -1.50
CA ASN A 171 0.42 15.44 -2.32
C ASN A 171 1.59 16.38 -1.95
N GLY A 172 2.69 15.82 -1.45
CA GLY A 172 3.90 16.56 -1.08
C GLY A 172 3.83 17.37 0.21
N CYS A 173 2.69 17.39 0.93
CA CYS A 173 2.62 18.05 2.23
C CYS A 173 2.45 17.06 3.37
N ILE A 174 3.47 16.97 4.20
CA ILE A 174 3.52 16.08 5.35
C ILE A 174 4.06 16.84 6.56
N ASP A 175 3.74 16.34 7.74
CA ASP A 175 4.45 16.74 8.95
C ASP A 175 5.89 16.22 8.90
N ALA A 176 6.83 17.11 9.23
CA ALA A 176 8.21 16.73 9.46
C ALA A 176 8.33 15.83 10.70
N ILE A 177 7.48 16.06 11.71
CA ILE A 177 7.36 15.24 12.90
C ILE A 177 6.12 14.35 12.75
N PRO A 178 6.27 13.02 12.66
CA PRO A 178 5.15 12.11 12.40
C PRO A 178 4.11 12.07 13.54
N SER A 179 4.48 12.53 14.74
CA SER A 179 3.62 12.52 15.92
C SER A 179 2.84 13.82 16.15
N CYS A 180 2.86 14.78 15.23
CA CYS A 180 2.09 16.03 15.39
C CYS A 180 0.59 15.77 15.62
N SER A 181 0.03 14.72 15.02
CA SER A 181 -1.38 14.34 15.21
C SER A 181 -1.73 13.86 16.62
N LEU A 182 -0.73 13.52 17.45
CA LEU A 182 -0.96 13.10 18.85
C LEU A 182 -1.26 14.29 19.77
N ASP A 183 -0.81 15.49 19.43
CA ASP A 183 -1.14 16.71 20.17
C ASP A 183 -1.48 17.88 19.21
N PRO A 184 -2.73 17.95 18.74
CA PRO A 184 -3.19 19.02 17.86
C PRO A 184 -3.15 20.42 18.50
N SER A 185 -2.99 20.53 19.82
CA SER A 185 -2.95 21.84 20.51
C SER A 185 -1.74 22.67 20.09
N VAL A 186 -0.66 22.00 19.63
CA VAL A 186 0.57 22.62 19.11
C VAL A 186 0.29 23.63 18.00
N CYS A 187 -0.77 23.39 17.21
CA CYS A 187 -1.18 24.27 16.12
C CYS A 187 -1.53 25.70 16.59
N THR A 188 -2.02 25.82 17.84
CA THR A 188 -2.40 27.10 18.46
C THR A 188 -1.39 27.58 19.49
N SER A 189 -0.81 26.66 20.28
CA SER A 189 0.08 27.01 21.38
C SER A 189 1.49 27.39 20.91
N SER A 190 1.92 26.87 19.76
CA SER A 190 3.24 27.14 19.18
C SER A 190 3.19 27.30 17.66
N PRO A 191 2.58 28.38 17.13
CA PRO A 191 2.36 28.55 15.69
C PRO A 191 3.64 28.49 14.85
N ALA A 192 4.75 29.06 15.33
CA ALA A 192 6.04 29.00 14.65
C ALA A 192 6.55 27.56 14.49
N PHE A 193 6.54 26.78 15.57
CA PHE A 193 6.88 25.36 15.54
C PHE A 193 5.95 24.58 14.60
N ALA A 194 4.64 24.80 14.72
CA ALA A 194 3.65 24.09 13.94
C ALA A 194 3.78 24.40 12.43
N SER A 195 4.07 25.65 12.07
CA SER A 195 4.29 26.07 10.68
C SER A 195 5.54 25.45 10.05
N GLN A 196 6.52 25.04 10.87
CA GLN A 196 7.74 24.40 10.39
C GLN A 196 7.63 22.87 10.37
N TYR A 197 7.07 22.26 11.41
CA TYR A 197 7.18 20.82 11.64
C TYR A 197 5.86 20.05 11.57
N CYS A 198 4.73 20.73 11.73
CA CYS A 198 3.39 20.12 11.75
C CYS A 198 2.50 20.68 10.65
N LYS A 199 3.05 20.85 9.44
CA LYS A 199 2.37 21.50 8.33
C LYS A 199 1.07 20.80 7.91
N ALA A 200 1.05 19.48 7.84
CA ALA A 200 -0.15 18.74 7.46
C ALA A 200 -1.17 18.74 8.60
N THR A 201 -0.78 18.35 9.81
CA THR A 201 -1.69 18.31 10.97
C THR A 201 -2.31 19.67 11.25
N CYS A 202 -1.52 20.74 11.16
CA CYS A 202 -1.98 22.09 11.46
C CYS A 202 -2.48 22.86 10.24
N GLY A 203 -2.42 22.28 9.03
CA GLY A 203 -2.94 22.89 7.81
C GLY A 203 -2.12 24.06 7.23
N TYR A 204 -0.80 24.05 7.41
CA TYR A 204 0.16 25.01 6.81
C TYR A 204 0.73 24.56 5.46
N CYS A 205 0.15 23.54 4.82
CA CYS A 205 0.58 23.07 3.52
C CYS A 205 0.46 24.16 2.46
N GLU A 206 1.59 24.56 1.85
CA GLU A 206 1.67 25.55 0.76
C GLU A 206 1.01 25.09 -0.56
N GLN A 207 0.46 23.88 -0.59
CA GLN A 207 -0.58 23.54 -1.56
C GLN A 207 -1.90 24.17 -1.05
N CYS A 208 -1.96 25.51 -1.08
CA CYS A 208 -3.19 26.29 -0.95
C CYS A 208 -4.07 25.98 -2.15
N LYS A 209 -4.63 24.78 -2.19
CA LYS A 209 -5.68 24.42 -3.12
C LYS A 209 -6.90 24.13 -2.29
N ASP A 210 -8.02 24.70 -2.71
CA ASP A 210 -9.29 24.26 -2.17
C ASP A 210 -9.52 22.80 -2.55
N ASN A 211 -9.65 21.93 -1.55
CA ASN A 211 -10.02 20.53 -1.75
C ASN A 211 -11.51 20.37 -2.08
N ARG A 212 -12.26 21.48 -2.05
CA ARG A 212 -13.66 21.56 -2.44
C ARG A 212 -13.83 22.58 -3.55
N THR A 213 -14.70 22.25 -4.50
CA THR A 213 -15.02 23.16 -5.62
C THR A 213 -16.03 24.25 -5.24
N ASP A 214 -16.70 24.13 -4.09
CA ASP A 214 -17.76 25.03 -3.63
C ASP A 214 -17.31 26.00 -2.51
N CYS A 215 -15.99 26.17 -2.32
CA CYS A 215 -15.45 27.06 -1.30
C CYS A 215 -15.96 28.51 -1.41
N ALA A 216 -16.07 29.06 -2.61
CA ALA A 216 -16.66 30.40 -2.81
C ALA A 216 -18.10 30.51 -2.26
N ALA A 217 -18.92 29.47 -2.45
CA ALA A 217 -20.29 29.45 -1.95
C ALA A 217 -20.35 29.30 -0.42
N LEU A 218 -19.46 28.50 0.17
CA LEU A 218 -19.35 28.35 1.63
C LEU A 218 -18.91 29.65 2.31
N VAL A 219 -17.97 30.38 1.71
CA VAL A 219 -17.53 31.67 2.22
C VAL A 219 -18.65 32.71 2.14
N ALA A 220 -19.33 32.81 1.00
CA ALA A 220 -20.41 33.77 0.81
C ALA A 220 -21.67 33.45 1.65
N GLY A 221 -22.04 32.18 1.77
CA GLY A 221 -23.29 31.76 2.40
C GLY A 221 -23.19 31.44 3.89
N GLN A 222 -22.03 31.01 4.38
CA GLN A 222 -21.85 30.52 5.75
C GLN A 222 -20.73 31.25 6.52
N ASN A 223 -20.10 32.26 5.89
CA ASN A 223 -18.94 32.94 6.45
C ASN A 223 -17.84 31.96 6.89
N PHE A 224 -17.67 30.89 6.11
CA PHE A 224 -16.94 29.68 6.49
C PHE A 224 -15.52 29.94 7.02
N CYS A 225 -14.81 30.94 6.47
CA CYS A 225 -13.46 31.31 6.91
C CYS A 225 -13.37 31.74 8.37
N ASN A 226 -14.47 32.28 8.91
CA ASN A 226 -14.54 32.87 10.25
C ASN A 226 -15.34 32.00 11.23
N THR A 227 -16.17 31.08 10.74
CA THR A 227 -17.09 30.28 11.56
C THR A 227 -16.65 28.83 11.74
N ALA A 228 -15.93 28.25 10.78
CA ALA A 228 -15.40 26.90 10.91
C ALA A 228 -14.10 26.86 11.73
N ALA A 229 -13.80 25.71 12.32
CA ALA A 229 -12.53 25.49 13.01
C ALA A 229 -11.36 25.74 12.05
N ILE A 230 -10.29 26.40 12.50
CA ILE A 230 -9.17 26.80 11.64
C ILE A 230 -8.53 25.60 10.91
N SER A 231 -8.52 24.42 11.52
CA SER A 231 -8.08 23.16 10.89
C SER A 231 -8.98 22.74 9.72
N THR A 232 -10.30 22.93 9.86
CA THR A 232 -11.30 22.65 8.83
C THR A 232 -11.21 23.65 7.68
N VAL A 233 -11.00 24.93 7.99
CA VAL A 233 -10.81 25.95 6.94
C VAL A 233 -9.55 25.65 6.14
N ARG A 234 -8.43 25.36 6.80
CA ARG A 234 -7.16 24.99 6.16
C ARG A 234 -7.25 23.70 5.32
N MET A 235 -8.03 22.72 5.75
CA MET A 235 -8.21 21.45 5.04
C MET A 235 -9.03 21.56 3.75
N TYR A 236 -10.08 22.38 3.74
CA TYR A 236 -11.06 22.42 2.66
C TYR A 236 -10.96 23.65 1.78
N CYS A 237 -10.88 24.85 2.38
CA CYS A 237 -11.00 26.13 1.69
C CYS A 237 -9.86 27.10 2.04
N GLY A 238 -8.67 26.57 2.29
CA GLY A 238 -7.52 27.35 2.76
C GLY A 238 -7.15 28.48 1.79
N GLN A 239 -7.25 28.20 0.47
CA GLN A 239 -6.95 29.16 -0.58
C GLN A 239 -8.03 30.24 -0.68
N THR A 240 -9.31 29.85 -0.79
CA THR A 240 -10.42 30.82 -0.88
C THR A 240 -10.47 31.72 0.36
N CYS A 241 -10.08 31.21 1.53
CA CYS A 241 -10.11 31.96 2.79
C CYS A 241 -8.86 32.81 3.10
N GLY A 242 -7.81 32.76 2.29
CA GLY A 242 -6.60 33.58 2.46
C GLY A 242 -5.89 33.39 3.82
N ILE A 243 -6.09 32.23 4.44
CA ILE A 243 -5.46 31.85 5.72
C ILE A 243 -4.24 30.94 5.53
N CYS A 244 -3.90 30.77 4.25
CA CYS A 244 -2.62 30.45 3.70
C CYS A 244 -2.45 31.42 2.49
#